data_AF-A0A4U5TR32-F1
#
_entry.id   AF-A0A4U5TR32-F1
#
_cell.length_a   1.000
_cell.length_b   1.000
_cell.length_c   1.000
_cell.angle_alpha   90.00
_cell.angle_beta   90.00
_cell.angle_gamma   90.00
#
_symmetry.space_group_name_H-M   'P 1'
#
loop_
_entity.id
_entity.type
_entity.pdbx_description
1 polymer ?
#
loop_
_entity_poly.entity_id
_entity_poly.type
_entity_poly.pdbx_seq_one_letter_code
_entity_poly.pdbx_strand_id
1 'polypeptide(L)'
;MKNIFIYALISFSVVVSCNKTNKGKSTTESDNQNKSKTNELVDIFPKFSNTTSSNTIRKTSDSIVKKINATLSELKKEEKKITIYGTPNTPVTVWYSNSNVPVKIEHAVVNDSGVFNGKFEYYFIGGKLWYSNQIFARYIFDKNNLKYWLDENWKINDIPENNFKEREKTIKKNTNKLLQKNN
;
A
#
# COMPACT_ATOMS: atom_id res chain seq x y z
N MET A 1 -17.70 -10.22 51.25
CA MET A 1 -16.74 -11.35 51.29
C MET A 1 -17.51 -12.65 51.06
N LYS A 2 -16.95 -13.52 50.21
CA LYS A 2 -17.42 -14.86 49.76
C LYS A 2 -18.58 -14.84 48.74
N ASN A 3 -18.38 -15.13 47.44
CA ASN A 3 -17.95 -16.37 46.77
C ASN A 3 -18.87 -17.56 47.09
N ILE A 4 -19.43 -18.39 46.17
CA ILE A 4 -19.36 -18.55 44.70
C ILE A 4 -20.14 -19.87 44.34
N PHE A 5 -20.47 -20.07 43.05
CA PHE A 5 -20.89 -21.29 42.29
C PHE A 5 -22.27 -21.93 42.57
N ILE A 6 -23.25 -21.84 41.65
CA ILE A 6 -23.46 -22.51 40.32
C ILE A 6 -23.67 -24.02 40.44
N TYR A 7 -24.88 -24.49 40.11
CA TYR A 7 -25.14 -25.70 39.32
C TYR A 7 -26.55 -25.63 38.72
N ALA A 8 -26.67 -25.80 37.40
CA ALA A 8 -27.81 -26.45 36.78
C ALA A 8 -27.43 -26.91 35.37
N LEU A 9 -27.24 -28.22 35.24
CA LEU A 9 -27.32 -28.99 34.00
C LEU A 9 -28.69 -28.78 33.32
N ILE A 10 -28.75 -29.06 32.01
CA ILE A 10 -29.87 -29.58 31.17
C ILE A 10 -29.55 -29.12 29.73
N SER A 11 -29.64 -29.88 28.64
CA SER A 11 -29.75 -31.30 28.34
C SER A 11 -29.56 -31.43 26.82
N PHE A 12 -29.10 -32.61 26.40
CA PHE A 12 -28.93 -33.03 25.00
C PHE A 12 -30.24 -32.98 24.20
N SER A 13 -30.19 -32.58 22.93
CA SER A 13 -31.13 -33.04 21.89
C SER A 13 -30.48 -32.92 20.52
N VAL A 14 -30.22 -34.09 19.94
CA VAL A 14 -29.92 -34.27 18.51
C VAL A 14 -31.21 -34.69 17.83
N VAL A 15 -31.59 -34.01 16.75
CA VAL A 15 -32.45 -34.63 15.73
C VAL A 15 -31.92 -34.26 14.34
N VAL A 16 -31.61 -35.29 13.57
CA VAL A 16 -31.29 -35.27 12.14
C VAL A 16 -32.60 -35.27 11.35
N SER A 17 -32.69 -34.49 10.26
CA SER A 17 -33.54 -34.87 9.13
C SER A 17 -33.05 -34.22 7.82
N CYS A 18 -32.97 -35.03 6.76
CA CYS A 18 -32.55 -34.67 5.41
C CYS A 18 -33.74 -34.41 4.47
N ASN A 19 -33.52 -33.46 3.54
CA ASN A 19 -34.03 -33.33 2.17
C ASN A 19 -35.53 -33.52 1.82
N LYS A 20 -36.13 -32.46 1.23
CA LYS A 20 -36.54 -32.44 -0.19
C LYS A 20 -36.98 -31.06 -0.68
N THR A 21 -36.69 -30.84 -1.96
CA THR A 21 -36.97 -29.73 -2.88
C THR A 21 -38.46 -29.37 -2.99
N ASN A 22 -38.80 -28.06 -2.99
CA ASN A 22 -39.77 -27.50 -3.95
C ASN A 22 -39.75 -25.97 -4.03
N LYS A 23 -39.90 -25.49 -5.28
CA LYS A 23 -40.02 -24.10 -5.73
C LYS A 23 -41.17 -23.35 -5.03
N GLY A 24 -40.90 -22.11 -4.63
CA GLY A 24 -41.90 -21.10 -4.32
C GLY A 24 -41.27 -19.71 -4.40
N LYS A 25 -41.71 -18.91 -5.37
CA LYS A 25 -41.28 -17.53 -5.61
C LYS A 25 -42.25 -16.60 -4.89
N SER A 26 -41.80 -15.81 -3.91
CA SER A 26 -42.31 -14.44 -3.71
C SER A 26 -41.42 -13.65 -2.75
N THR A 27 -41.25 -12.40 -3.15
CA THR A 27 -40.48 -11.27 -2.64
C THR A 27 -40.83 -10.89 -1.20
N THR A 28 -39.85 -10.70 -0.31
CA THR A 28 -39.72 -9.49 0.53
C THR A 28 -38.32 -9.41 1.13
N GLU A 29 -37.88 -8.17 1.33
CA GLU A 29 -36.57 -7.69 1.75
C GLU A 29 -35.94 -8.41 2.94
N SER A 30 -34.64 -8.63 2.85
CA SER A 30 -33.75 -8.51 4.01
C SER A 30 -32.37 -8.09 3.53
N ASP A 31 -32.06 -6.84 3.85
CA ASP A 31 -30.72 -6.30 4.04
C ASP A 31 -29.71 -7.39 4.42
N ASN A 32 -28.68 -7.58 3.59
CA ASN A 32 -27.30 -7.87 3.99
C ASN A 32 -26.42 -8.30 2.81
N GLN A 33 -26.33 -7.47 1.78
CA GLN A 33 -25.19 -7.49 0.86
C GLN A 33 -24.59 -6.09 0.72
N ASN A 34 -24.27 -5.50 1.85
CA ASN A 34 -23.35 -4.36 1.90
C ASN A 34 -22.35 -4.51 3.05
N LYS A 35 -21.83 -5.73 3.22
CA LYS A 35 -20.74 -6.01 4.17
C LYS A 35 -19.50 -6.45 3.42
N SER A 36 -18.55 -5.52 3.36
CA SER A 36 -17.11 -5.69 3.10
C SER A 36 -16.68 -5.92 1.65
N LYS A 37 -16.64 -4.84 0.86
CA LYS A 37 -15.84 -4.76 -0.38
C LYS A 37 -14.78 -3.66 -0.34
N THR A 38 -14.47 -3.14 0.84
CA THR A 38 -13.75 -1.86 0.99
C THR A 38 -12.33 -1.94 1.52
N ASN A 39 -11.69 -3.10 1.73
CA ASN A 39 -10.44 -3.09 2.51
C ASN A 39 -9.31 -4.05 2.14
N GLU A 40 -9.30 -4.68 0.96
CA GLU A 40 -8.04 -5.25 0.45
C GLU A 40 -7.42 -4.28 -0.54
N LEU A 41 -6.83 -3.22 0.00
CA LEU A 41 -5.72 -2.56 -0.69
C LEU A 41 -4.73 -3.66 -1.06
N VAL A 42 -4.18 -3.62 -2.29
CA VAL A 42 -3.30 -4.66 -2.83
C VAL A 42 -2.32 -5.14 -1.75
N ASP A 43 -2.59 -6.31 -1.17
CA ASP A 43 -1.80 -6.86 -0.05
C ASP A 43 -0.74 -7.87 -0.54
N ILE A 44 -0.79 -8.19 -1.83
CA ILE A 44 0.11 -9.15 -2.47
C ILE A 44 1.18 -8.37 -3.24
N PHE A 45 2.41 -8.49 -2.76
CA PHE A 45 3.59 -8.03 -3.50
C PHE A 45 3.68 -8.75 -4.86
N PRO A 46 3.82 -8.03 -5.98
CA PRO A 46 4.08 -8.68 -7.26
C PRO A 46 5.42 -9.42 -7.20
N LYS A 47 5.44 -10.65 -7.71
CA LYS A 47 6.65 -11.46 -7.75
C LYS A 47 7.38 -11.20 -9.06
N PHE A 48 8.61 -10.71 -8.93
CA PHE A 48 9.54 -10.56 -10.05
C PHE A 48 10.77 -11.46 -9.85
N SER A 49 11.24 -12.04 -10.94
CA SER A 49 12.45 -12.87 -11.00
C SER A 49 13.58 -12.11 -11.67
N ASN A 50 14.83 -12.51 -11.48
CA ASN A 50 15.97 -11.80 -12.08
C ASN A 50 15.93 -11.74 -13.62
N THR A 51 15.09 -12.56 -14.27
CA THR A 51 14.88 -12.58 -15.73
C THR A 51 13.60 -11.85 -16.17
N THR A 52 12.86 -11.23 -15.26
CA THR A 52 11.65 -10.49 -15.60
C THR A 52 11.99 -9.27 -16.47
N SER A 53 11.34 -9.17 -17.63
CA SER A 53 11.57 -8.06 -18.56
C SER A 53 11.12 -6.71 -18.02
N SER A 54 11.80 -5.64 -18.45
CA SER A 54 11.39 -4.25 -18.25
C SER A 54 9.91 -3.98 -18.56
N ASN A 55 9.41 -4.52 -19.68
CA ASN A 55 8.02 -4.31 -20.09
C ASN A 55 7.03 -4.98 -19.13
N THR A 56 7.36 -6.16 -18.63
CA THR A 56 6.54 -6.85 -17.63
C THR A 56 6.53 -6.08 -16.30
N ILE A 57 7.69 -5.58 -15.86
CA ILE A 57 7.81 -4.73 -14.67
C ILE A 57 6.95 -3.48 -14.83
N ARG A 58 7.04 -2.80 -15.97
CA ARG A 58 6.22 -1.63 -16.32
C ARG A 58 4.73 -1.91 -16.23
N LYS A 59 4.22 -2.85 -17.01
CA LYS A 59 2.79 -3.17 -17.06
C LYS A 59 2.23 -3.55 -15.69
N THR A 60 2.99 -4.32 -14.92
CA THR A 60 2.59 -4.72 -13.57
C THR A 60 2.55 -3.51 -12.64
N SER A 61 3.59 -2.68 -12.69
CA SER A 61 3.70 -1.50 -11.83
C SER A 61 2.62 -0.47 -12.15
N ASP A 62 2.41 -0.16 -13.43
CA ASP A 62 1.35 0.74 -13.90
C ASP A 62 -0.04 0.25 -13.47
N SER A 63 -0.31 -1.06 -13.55
CA SER A 63 -1.57 -1.66 -13.11
C SER A 63 -1.81 -1.48 -11.60
N ILE A 64 -0.80 -1.76 -10.77
CA ILE A 64 -0.92 -1.62 -9.31
C ILE A 64 -1.02 -0.16 -8.91
N VAL A 65 -0.20 0.72 -9.48
CA VAL A 65 -0.27 2.18 -9.25
C VAL A 65 -1.65 2.71 -9.61
N LYS A 66 -2.23 2.30 -10.74
CA LYS A 66 -3.59 2.68 -11.14
C LYS A 66 -4.62 2.24 -10.11
N LYS A 67 -4.52 1.01 -9.59
CA LYS A 67 -5.42 0.50 -8.53
C LYS A 67 -5.28 1.30 -7.24
N ILE A 68 -4.06 1.56 -6.77
CA ILE A 68 -3.81 2.36 -5.57
C ILE A 68 -4.39 3.77 -5.76
N ASN A 69 -4.06 4.44 -6.87
CA ASN A 69 -4.53 5.79 -7.16
C ASN A 69 -6.06 5.90 -7.20
N ALA A 70 -6.76 4.87 -7.71
CA ALA A 70 -8.22 4.83 -7.74
C ALA A 70 -8.87 4.79 -6.35
N THR A 71 -8.15 4.35 -5.31
CA THR A 71 -8.66 4.25 -3.93
C THR A 71 -8.38 5.49 -3.09
N LEU A 72 -7.49 6.40 -3.51
CA LEU A 72 -6.96 7.46 -2.64
C LEU A 72 -8.01 8.43 -2.10
N SER A 73 -9.13 8.64 -2.81
CA SER A 73 -10.23 9.51 -2.36
C SER A 73 -10.96 8.98 -1.14
N GLU A 74 -10.88 7.68 -0.88
CA GLU A 74 -11.53 7.00 0.25
C GLU A 74 -10.59 6.85 1.45
N LEU A 75 -9.30 7.17 1.27
CA LEU A 75 -8.27 6.97 2.28
C LEU A 75 -8.08 8.20 3.16
N LYS A 76 -7.62 7.96 4.39
CA LYS A 76 -7.16 9.02 5.27
C LYS A 76 -5.98 9.74 4.64
N LYS A 77 -6.13 11.04 4.38
CA LYS A 77 -5.09 11.91 3.82
C LYS A 77 -4.51 12.81 4.91
N GLU A 78 -3.18 12.85 4.99
CA GLU A 78 -2.43 13.78 5.86
C GLU A 78 -1.53 14.65 4.99
N GLU A 79 -1.60 15.97 5.17
CA GLU A 79 -0.76 16.94 4.48
C GLU A 79 0.16 17.64 5.48
N LYS A 80 1.42 17.85 5.09
CA LYS A 80 2.41 18.54 5.92
C LYS A 80 3.47 19.22 5.07
N LYS A 81 4.27 20.06 5.72
CA LYS A 81 5.47 20.68 5.16
C LYS A 81 6.67 20.25 5.98
N ILE A 82 7.72 19.78 5.33
CA ILE A 82 8.96 19.35 6.00
C ILE A 82 10.19 19.87 5.26
N THR A 83 11.33 19.89 5.94
CA THR A 83 12.63 20.08 5.27
C THR A 83 13.16 18.73 4.79
N ILE A 84 13.31 18.56 3.47
CA ILE A 84 13.90 17.35 2.86
C ILE A 84 14.85 17.76 1.74
N TYR A 85 15.98 17.05 1.61
CA TYR A 85 17.05 17.40 0.64
C TYR A 85 17.58 18.84 0.76
N GLY A 86 17.53 19.42 1.96
CA GLY A 86 17.89 20.83 2.17
C GLY A 86 16.83 21.84 1.73
N THR A 87 15.74 21.39 1.12
CA THR A 87 14.62 22.25 0.70
C THR A 87 13.63 22.42 1.85
N PRO A 88 13.50 23.63 2.42
CA PRO A 88 12.53 23.90 3.49
C PRO A 88 11.10 23.88 2.95
N ASN A 89 10.14 23.70 3.86
CA ASN A 89 8.71 23.82 3.57
C ASN A 89 8.21 22.94 2.40
N THR A 90 8.88 21.83 2.11
CA THR A 90 8.51 20.91 1.03
C THR A 90 7.13 20.31 1.33
N PRO A 91 6.12 20.54 0.46
CA PRO A 91 4.82 19.91 0.60
C PRO A 91 4.91 18.40 0.49
N VAL A 92 4.28 17.71 1.44
CA VAL A 92 4.18 16.24 1.51
C VAL A 92 2.73 15.87 1.77
N THR A 93 2.23 14.90 1.03
CA THR A 93 0.93 14.28 1.24
C THR A 93 1.13 12.79 1.47
N VAL A 94 0.49 12.26 2.51
CA VAL A 94 0.53 10.83 2.85
C VAL A 94 -0.90 10.31 2.91
N TRP A 95 -1.14 9.17 2.27
CA TRP A 95 -2.41 8.45 2.35
C TRP A 95 -2.21 7.18 3.17
N TYR A 96 -3.15 6.92 4.08
CA TYR A 96 -3.16 5.75 4.95
C TYR A 96 -4.41 4.91 4.72
N SER A 97 -4.25 3.60 4.84
CA SER A 97 -5.36 2.66 4.91
C SER A 97 -6.20 2.88 6.17
N ASN A 98 -7.37 2.23 6.22
CA ASN A 98 -8.24 2.22 7.40
C ASN A 98 -7.54 1.64 8.65
N SER A 99 -6.53 0.79 8.46
CA SER A 99 -5.67 0.26 9.54
C SER A 99 -4.51 1.19 9.91
N ASN A 100 -4.52 2.44 9.43
CA ASN A 100 -3.51 3.47 9.65
C ASN A 100 -2.09 3.05 9.18
N VAL A 101 -2.05 2.30 8.07
CA VAL A 101 -0.82 1.84 7.41
C VAL A 101 -0.59 2.68 6.14
N PRO A 102 0.63 3.15 5.84
CA PRO A 102 0.86 4.00 4.66
C PRO A 102 0.57 3.23 3.37
N VAL A 103 -0.02 3.94 2.41
CA VAL A 103 -0.41 3.45 1.07
C VAL A 103 0.31 4.21 -0.02
N LYS A 104 0.37 5.54 0.10
CA LYS A 104 1.08 6.42 -0.83
C LYS A 104 1.70 7.60 -0.10
N ILE A 105 2.86 8.05 -0.58
CA ILE A 105 3.42 9.36 -0.28
C ILE A 105 3.63 10.10 -1.60
N GLU A 106 3.29 11.39 -1.63
CA GLU A 106 3.75 12.33 -2.64
C GLU A 106 4.51 13.45 -1.94
N HIS A 107 5.64 13.89 -2.49
CA HIS A 107 6.25 15.15 -2.08
C HIS A 107 6.74 15.94 -3.28
N ALA A 108 6.67 17.26 -3.17
CA ALA A 108 7.14 18.14 -4.21
C ALA A 108 8.67 18.08 -4.35
N VAL A 109 9.15 18.43 -5.53
CA VAL A 109 10.57 18.55 -5.88
C VAL A 109 10.78 19.89 -6.56
N VAL A 110 11.86 20.56 -6.19
CA VAL A 110 12.27 21.83 -6.80
C VAL A 110 13.10 21.59 -8.05
N ASN A 111 12.98 22.49 -9.02
CA ASN A 111 13.94 22.61 -10.12
C ASN A 111 15.16 23.44 -9.69
N ASP A 112 16.06 23.67 -10.66
CA ASP A 112 17.29 24.44 -10.47
C ASP A 112 17.03 25.90 -10.05
N SER A 113 15.83 26.42 -10.29
CA SER A 113 15.40 27.76 -9.86
C SER A 113 14.78 27.77 -8.45
N GLY A 114 14.77 26.63 -7.75
CA GLY A 114 14.14 26.50 -6.43
C GLY A 114 12.61 26.45 -6.47
N VAL A 115 12.00 26.32 -7.65
CA VAL A 115 10.54 26.29 -7.83
C VAL A 115 10.05 24.86 -7.81
N PHE A 116 9.04 24.56 -6.99
CA PHE A 116 8.38 23.25 -6.99
C PHE A 116 7.67 23.01 -8.32
N ASN A 117 8.19 22.08 -9.13
CA ASN A 117 7.63 21.77 -10.45
C ASN A 117 7.56 20.26 -10.75
N GLY A 118 7.94 19.42 -9.79
CA GLY A 118 7.89 17.97 -9.90
C GLY A 118 7.40 17.33 -8.61
N LYS A 119 7.19 16.02 -8.67
CA LYS A 119 6.89 15.22 -7.50
C LYS A 119 7.63 13.90 -7.53
N PHE A 120 8.02 13.43 -6.35
CA PHE A 120 8.35 12.03 -6.15
C PHE A 120 7.17 11.34 -5.50
N GLU A 121 6.93 10.09 -5.89
CA GLU A 121 5.83 9.27 -5.40
C GLU A 121 6.36 7.96 -4.85
N TYR A 122 5.83 7.52 -3.71
CA TYR A 122 6.18 6.26 -3.07
C TYR A 122 4.89 5.49 -2.82
N TYR A 123 4.88 4.22 -3.18
CA TYR A 123 3.73 3.33 -3.09
C TYR A 123 4.06 2.14 -2.18
N PHE A 124 3.10 1.79 -1.35
CA PHE A 124 3.25 0.79 -0.30
C PHE A 124 2.23 -0.33 -0.48
N ILE A 125 2.68 -1.55 -0.17
CA ILE A 125 1.84 -2.75 -0.11
C ILE A 125 2.00 -3.32 1.30
N GLY A 126 0.89 -3.49 2.03
CA GLY A 126 0.92 -3.90 3.44
C GLY A 126 1.84 -3.04 4.32
N GLY A 127 1.94 -1.73 4.04
CA GLY A 127 2.79 -0.78 4.77
C GLY A 127 4.27 -0.82 4.46
N LYS A 128 4.70 -1.71 3.58
CA LYS A 128 6.09 -1.83 3.14
C LYS A 128 6.28 -1.13 1.82
N LEU A 129 7.36 -0.36 1.70
CA LEU A 129 7.71 0.31 0.45
C LEU A 129 7.87 -0.73 -0.66
N TRP A 130 7.14 -0.54 -1.74
CA TRP A 130 7.15 -1.43 -2.90
C TRP A 130 7.66 -0.72 -4.15
N TYR A 131 7.26 0.53 -4.37
CA TYR A 131 7.61 1.26 -5.58
C TYR A 131 7.91 2.72 -5.27
N SER A 132 8.99 3.26 -5.84
CA SER A 132 9.31 4.69 -5.80
C SER A 132 9.48 5.21 -7.22
N ASN A 133 8.68 6.20 -7.58
CA ASN A 133 8.68 6.92 -8.85
C ASN A 133 9.34 8.29 -8.66
N GLN A 134 10.51 8.49 -9.24
CA GLN A 134 11.28 9.73 -9.19
C GLN A 134 11.49 10.26 -10.61
N ILE A 135 11.85 11.55 -10.74
CA ILE A 135 11.89 12.26 -12.05
C ILE A 135 12.68 11.48 -13.12
N PHE A 136 13.83 10.91 -12.77
CA PHE A 136 14.72 10.19 -13.70
C PHE A 136 14.90 8.70 -13.37
N ALA A 137 14.13 8.17 -12.42
CA ALA A 137 14.35 6.81 -11.96
C ALA A 137 13.13 6.19 -11.30
N ARG A 138 13.05 4.86 -11.43
CA ARG A 138 12.04 4.01 -10.82
C ARG A 138 12.71 2.92 -10.02
N TYR A 139 12.21 2.69 -8.82
CA TYR A 139 12.79 1.74 -7.89
C TYR A 139 11.72 0.76 -7.42
N ILE A 140 11.97 -0.52 -7.63
CA ILE A 140 11.06 -1.60 -7.25
C ILE A 140 11.69 -2.37 -6.10
N PHE A 141 10.92 -2.56 -5.03
CA PHE A 141 11.34 -3.24 -3.81
C PHE A 141 10.61 -4.58 -3.68
N ASP A 142 11.35 -5.60 -3.24
CA ASP A 142 10.87 -6.93 -2.93
C ASP A 142 11.35 -7.29 -1.52
N LYS A 143 10.42 -7.64 -0.62
CA LYS A 143 10.71 -7.97 0.79
C LYS A 143 11.63 -6.96 1.48
N ASN A 144 11.34 -5.66 1.29
CA ASN A 144 12.12 -4.52 1.77
C ASN A 144 13.46 -4.27 1.08
N ASN A 145 13.92 -5.10 0.15
CA ASN A 145 15.18 -4.83 -0.56
C ASN A 145 14.88 -4.24 -1.92
N LEU A 146 15.72 -3.30 -2.37
CA LEU A 146 15.69 -2.84 -3.75
C LEU A 146 15.94 -4.06 -4.65
N LYS A 147 15.24 -4.16 -5.76
CA LYS A 147 15.34 -5.28 -6.70
C LYS A 147 15.54 -4.82 -8.14
N TYR A 148 14.93 -3.69 -8.50
CA TYR A 148 15.20 -3.04 -9.77
C TYR A 148 15.44 -1.55 -9.58
N TRP A 149 16.43 -1.06 -10.32
CA TRP A 149 16.63 0.35 -10.60
C TRP A 149 16.42 0.53 -12.09
N LEU A 150 15.35 1.22 -12.46
CA LEU A 150 15.04 1.53 -13.85
C LEU A 150 15.14 3.02 -14.11
N ASP A 151 15.43 3.40 -15.35
CA ASP A 151 15.41 4.80 -15.80
C ASP A 151 13.98 5.31 -16.09
N GLU A 152 13.87 6.54 -16.60
CA GLU A 152 12.60 7.15 -17.00
C GLU A 152 11.89 6.41 -18.15
N ASN A 153 12.62 5.58 -18.90
CA ASN A 153 12.14 4.77 -20.02
C ASN A 153 11.86 3.30 -19.64
N TRP A 154 11.94 2.96 -18.35
CA TRP A 154 11.79 1.59 -17.81
C TRP A 154 12.89 0.61 -18.24
N LYS A 155 14.04 1.10 -18.72
CA LYS A 155 15.21 0.25 -18.94
C LYS A 155 15.79 -0.13 -17.58
N ILE A 156 16.07 -1.42 -17.37
CA ILE A 156 16.79 -1.87 -16.17
C ILE A 156 18.24 -1.38 -16.28
N ASN A 157 18.69 -0.63 -15.28
CA ASN A 157 20.05 -0.14 -15.22
C ASN A 157 20.98 -1.24 -14.69
N ASP A 158 22.14 -1.36 -15.32
CA ASP A 158 23.25 -2.15 -14.79
C ASP A 158 24.04 -1.27 -13.82
N ILE A 159 23.88 -1.55 -12.53
CA ILE A 159 24.41 -0.72 -11.43
C ILE A 159 25.22 -1.61 -10.50
N PRO A 160 26.44 -1.18 -10.11
CA PRO A 160 27.22 -1.91 -9.10
C PRO A 160 26.43 -2.13 -7.81
N GLU A 161 26.57 -3.30 -7.20
CA GLU A 161 25.82 -3.70 -6.00
C GLU A 161 25.94 -2.68 -4.85
N ASN A 162 27.13 -2.09 -4.67
CA ASN A 162 27.35 -1.06 -3.64
C ASN A 162 26.46 0.18 -3.86
N ASN A 163 26.38 0.67 -5.10
CA ASN A 163 25.54 1.82 -5.43
C ASN A 163 24.05 1.49 -5.22
N PHE A 164 23.68 0.24 -5.48
CA PHE A 164 22.34 -0.26 -5.30
C PHE A 164 21.93 -0.28 -3.82
N LYS A 165 22.80 -0.78 -2.93
CA LYS A 165 22.60 -0.77 -1.47
C LYS A 165 22.55 0.63 -0.88
N GLU A 166 23.45 1.52 -1.32
CA GLU A 166 23.44 2.92 -0.86
C GLU A 166 22.17 3.66 -1.30
N ARG A 167 21.69 3.40 -2.52
CA ARG A 167 20.42 3.95 -3.01
C ARG A 167 19.24 3.42 -2.21
N GLU A 168 19.19 2.12 -1.93
CA GLU A 168 18.16 1.50 -1.09
C GLU A 168 18.10 2.18 0.29
N LYS A 169 19.24 2.30 0.96
CA LYS A 169 19.37 2.94 2.27
C LYS A 169 18.89 4.39 2.23
N THR A 170 19.28 5.13 1.21
CA THR A 170 18.89 6.53 1.00
C THR A 170 17.37 6.64 0.84
N ILE A 171 16.77 5.84 -0.03
CA ILE A 171 15.32 5.86 -0.25
C ILE A 171 14.59 5.54 1.05
N LYS A 172 14.96 4.46 1.75
CA LYS A 172 14.35 4.08 3.03
C LYS A 172 14.45 5.19 4.08
N LYS A 173 15.62 5.82 4.21
CA LYS A 173 15.84 6.95 5.14
C LYS A 173 14.88 8.10 4.83
N ASN A 174 14.75 8.47 3.56
CA ASN A 174 13.89 9.58 3.14
C ASN A 174 12.42 9.25 3.33
N THR A 175 11.99 8.05 2.94
CA THR A 175 10.62 7.56 3.16
C THR A 175 10.26 7.55 4.64
N ASN A 176 11.15 7.09 5.52
CA ASN A 176 10.92 7.13 6.97
C ASN A 176 10.79 8.56 7.49
N LYS A 177 11.64 9.49 7.03
CA LYS A 177 11.53 10.91 7.38
C LYS A 177 10.18 11.50 6.93
N LEU A 178 9.73 11.12 5.73
CA LEU A 178 8.43 11.54 5.18
C LEU A 178 7.25 10.98 5.98
N LEU A 179 7.41 9.90 6.73
CA LEU A 179 6.35 9.30 7.56
C LEU A 179 6.34 9.79 9.01
N GLN A 180 7.42 10.45 9.47
CA GLN A 180 7.47 11.00 10.82
C GLN A 180 6.38 12.06 11.01
N LYS A 181 5.67 12.02 12.13
CA LYS A 181 4.75 13.09 12.52
C LYS A 181 5.58 14.30 12.97
N ASN A 182 5.12 15.50 12.62
CA ASN A 182 5.68 16.71 13.20
C ASN A 182 5.28 16.70 14.68
N ASN A 183 6.27 16.68 15.58
CA ASN A 183 6.05 16.93 17.01
C ASN A 183 5.78 18.43 17.23
#